data_AF-A0A844DE85-F1
#
_entry.id   AF-A0A844DE85-F1
#
_cell.length_a   1.000
_cell.length_b   1.000
_cell.length_c   1.000
_cell.angle_alpha   90.00
_cell.angle_beta   90.00
_cell.angle_gamma   90.00
#
_symmetry.space_group_name_H-M   'P 1'
#
loop_
_entity.id
_entity.type
_entity.pdbx_description
1 polymer ?
#
loop_
_entity_poly.entity_id
_entity_poly.type
_entity_poly.pdbx_seq_one_letter_code
_entity_poly.pdbx_strand_id
1 'polypeptide(L)'
;MKMLAAALISLTAAAAEPPLIVHYNDREPHHYTKQGMPQGDAITKVTAALKAANIPYELRNTPAKRQLVLLKANEQPACMLAWVDLPGRERMGKFSEVIYDDRRLWCTMATPDETMKRLNGVLRK
;
A
#
# COMPACT_ATOMS: atom_id res chain seq x y z
N MET A 1 -32.54 -18.47 -46.33
CA MET A 1 -31.37 -18.94 -45.55
C MET A 1 -31.12 -17.92 -44.45
N LYS A 2 -31.39 -18.29 -43.19
CA LYS A 2 -31.19 -17.42 -42.01
C LYS A 2 -29.72 -17.49 -41.61
N MET A 3 -28.99 -16.37 -41.70
CA MET A 3 -27.64 -16.28 -41.15
C MET A 3 -27.73 -16.15 -39.63
N LEU A 4 -27.23 -17.14 -38.91
CA LEU A 4 -26.97 -17.03 -37.47
C LEU A 4 -25.68 -16.22 -37.28
N ALA A 5 -25.80 -15.02 -36.71
CA ALA A 5 -24.66 -14.27 -36.21
C ALA A 5 -24.27 -14.82 -34.83
N ALA A 6 -23.12 -15.49 -34.74
CA ALA A 6 -22.54 -15.93 -33.48
C ALA A 6 -21.85 -14.74 -32.79
N ALA A 7 -22.40 -14.27 -31.67
CA ALA A 7 -21.79 -13.25 -30.84
C ALA A 7 -20.66 -13.88 -29.99
N LEU A 8 -19.42 -13.53 -30.30
CA LEU A 8 -18.25 -13.84 -29.49
C LEU A 8 -18.25 -12.96 -28.25
N ILE A 9 -18.67 -13.53 -27.11
CA ILE A 9 -18.55 -12.88 -25.80
C ILE A 9 -17.08 -13.00 -25.38
N SER A 10 -16.31 -11.93 -25.57
CA SER A 10 -14.95 -11.83 -25.03
C SER A 10 -15.02 -11.72 -23.51
N LEU A 11 -14.75 -12.83 -22.80
CA LEU A 11 -14.46 -12.80 -21.37
C LEU A 11 -13.10 -12.09 -21.19
N THR A 12 -13.12 -10.82 -20.81
CA THR A 12 -11.94 -10.17 -20.27
C THR A 12 -11.65 -10.81 -18.92
N ALA A 13 -10.64 -11.70 -18.88
CA ALA A 13 -10.10 -12.20 -17.64
C ALA A 13 -9.56 -11.02 -16.83
N ALA A 14 -10.28 -10.60 -15.79
CA ALA A 14 -9.80 -9.61 -14.84
C ALA A 14 -8.58 -10.21 -14.13
N ALA A 15 -7.38 -9.81 -14.54
CA ALA A 15 -6.16 -10.16 -13.83
C ALA A 15 -6.25 -9.63 -12.40
N ALA A 16 -6.07 -10.52 -11.41
CA ALA A 16 -6.09 -10.14 -10.01
C ALA A 16 -4.99 -9.10 -9.73
N GLU A 17 -5.34 -8.00 -9.04
CA GLU A 17 -4.37 -6.97 -8.63
C GLU A 17 -3.29 -7.63 -7.73
N PRO A 18 -2.00 -7.52 -8.06
CA PRO A 18 -0.94 -8.01 -7.19
C PRO A 18 -1.00 -7.34 -5.81
N PRO A 19 -0.65 -8.04 -4.72
CA PRO A 19 -0.70 -7.44 -3.40
C PRO A 19 0.30 -6.29 -3.26
N LEU A 20 -0.15 -5.19 -2.66
CA LEU A 20 0.69 -4.08 -2.25
C LEU A 20 1.54 -4.51 -1.05
N ILE A 21 2.87 -4.45 -1.19
CA ILE A 21 3.76 -4.77 -0.07
C ILE A 21 3.86 -3.57 0.86
N VAL A 22 3.42 -3.73 2.11
CA VAL A 22 3.56 -2.71 3.15
C VAL A 22 4.69 -3.09 4.09
N HIS A 23 5.78 -2.34 3.99
CA HIS A 23 6.94 -2.49 4.84
C HIS A 23 6.74 -1.77 6.17
N TYR A 24 7.09 -2.40 7.27
CA TYR A 24 7.17 -1.79 8.58
C TYR A 24 8.47 -2.18 9.26
N ASN A 25 8.91 -1.43 10.27
CA ASN A 25 10.01 -1.81 11.15
C ASN A 25 9.49 -1.86 12.58
N ASP A 26 10.14 -2.56 13.50
CA ASP A 26 9.66 -2.60 14.88
C ASP A 26 9.92 -1.28 15.61
N ARG A 27 8.85 -0.73 16.21
CA ARG A 27 8.82 0.45 17.08
C ARG A 27 7.52 0.41 17.89
N GLU A 28 7.62 -0.08 19.12
CA GLU A 28 6.52 -0.02 20.06
C GLU A 28 6.15 1.44 20.40
N PRO A 29 4.87 1.73 20.70
CA PRO A 29 3.73 0.79 20.68
C PRO A 29 3.07 0.64 19.29
N HIS A 30 3.54 1.37 18.27
CA HIS A 30 2.72 1.61 17.09
C HIS A 30 2.78 0.54 16.00
N HIS A 31 3.96 -0.02 15.77
CA HIS A 31 4.17 -1.02 14.74
C HIS A 31 5.31 -1.93 15.13
N TYR A 32 5.02 -3.17 15.49
CA TYR A 32 6.03 -4.10 15.99
C TYR A 32 5.61 -5.55 15.73
N THR A 33 6.55 -6.46 15.84
CA THR A 33 6.33 -7.89 15.66
C THR A 33 6.26 -8.57 17.01
N LYS A 34 5.20 -9.32 17.27
CA LYS A 34 5.08 -10.17 18.47
C LYS A 34 4.69 -11.57 18.03
N GLN A 35 5.48 -12.57 18.43
CA GLN A 35 5.27 -13.98 18.06
C GLN A 35 5.11 -14.18 16.54
N GLY A 36 5.94 -13.49 15.74
CA GLY A 36 5.91 -13.56 14.28
C GLY A 36 4.78 -12.78 13.60
N MET A 37 3.87 -12.17 14.37
CA MET A 37 2.74 -11.42 13.83
C MET A 37 2.96 -9.91 13.95
N PRO A 38 2.67 -9.12 12.90
CA PRO A 38 2.63 -7.66 12.99
C PRO A 38 1.53 -7.21 13.97
N GLN A 39 1.85 -6.25 14.84
CA GLN A 39 1.02 -5.72 15.92
C GLN A 39 1.17 -4.19 16.03
N GLY A 40 0.28 -3.57 16.78
CA GLY A 40 0.28 -2.13 17.06
C GLY A 40 -0.87 -1.38 16.40
N ASP A 41 -1.14 -0.17 16.88
CA ASP A 41 -2.26 0.65 16.43
C ASP A 41 -2.10 1.12 14.97
N ALA A 42 -0.89 1.46 14.54
CA ALA A 42 -0.60 1.86 13.17
C ALA A 42 -0.74 0.69 12.19
N ILE A 43 -0.30 -0.52 12.59
CA ILE A 43 -0.56 -1.75 11.82
C ILE A 43 -2.06 -1.99 11.70
N THR A 44 -2.79 -1.87 12.81
CA THR A 44 -4.25 -2.06 12.85
C THR A 44 -4.96 -1.08 11.92
N LYS A 45 -4.64 0.22 12.01
CA LYS A 45 -5.26 1.26 11.20
C LYS A 45 -4.97 1.08 9.71
N VAL A 46 -3.73 0.80 9.34
CA VAL A 46 -3.34 0.60 7.93
C VAL A 46 -3.99 -0.64 7.34
N THR A 47 -3.97 -1.76 8.06
CA THR A 47 -4.59 -2.99 7.56
C THR A 47 -6.11 -2.88 7.45
N ALA A 48 -6.77 -2.20 8.39
CA ALA A 48 -8.19 -1.89 8.27
C ALA A 48 -8.48 -1.01 7.05
N ALA A 49 -7.65 0.02 6.80
CA ALA A 49 -7.82 0.90 5.65
C ALA A 49 -7.64 0.17 4.31
N LEU A 50 -6.61 -0.69 4.20
CA LEU A 50 -6.36 -1.50 3.00
C LEU A 50 -7.51 -2.46 2.71
N LYS A 51 -8.04 -3.13 3.75
CA LYS A 51 -9.22 -4.01 3.65
C LYS A 51 -10.45 -3.23 3.16
N ALA A 52 -10.76 -2.10 3.79
CA ALA A 52 -11.92 -1.29 3.42
C ALA A 52 -11.78 -0.65 2.02
N ALA A 53 -10.56 -0.41 1.55
CA ALA A 53 -10.26 0.06 0.20
C ALA A 53 -10.24 -1.07 -0.86
N ASN A 54 -10.45 -2.32 -0.46
CA ASN A 54 -10.31 -3.51 -1.30
C ASN A 54 -8.95 -3.59 -2.02
N ILE A 55 -7.87 -3.30 -1.28
CA ILE A 55 -6.49 -3.38 -1.76
C ILE A 55 -5.88 -4.68 -1.20
N PRO A 56 -5.51 -5.66 -2.05
CA PRO A 56 -4.75 -6.81 -1.59
C PRO A 56 -3.39 -6.35 -1.07
N TYR A 57 -2.92 -6.92 0.05
CA TYR A 57 -1.68 -6.46 0.67
C TYR A 57 -0.94 -7.58 1.40
N GLU A 58 0.36 -7.37 1.59
CA GLU A 58 1.22 -8.17 2.47
C GLU A 58 1.98 -7.25 3.42
N LEU A 59 2.15 -7.67 4.67
CA LEU A 59 2.99 -6.96 5.64
C LEU A 59 4.39 -7.58 5.66
N ARG A 60 5.42 -6.74 5.59
CA ARG A 60 6.82 -7.20 5.63
C ARG A 60 7.62 -6.40 6.66
N ASN A 61 8.19 -7.09 7.65
CA ASN A 61 9.15 -6.47 8.55
C ASN A 61 10.43 -6.18 7.74
N THR A 62 10.86 -4.92 7.69
CA THR A 62 12.00 -4.46 6.91
C THR A 62 12.65 -3.28 7.64
N PRO A 63 13.96 -3.34 7.93
CA PRO A 63 14.66 -2.24 8.60
C PRO A 63 14.50 -0.91 7.86
N ALA A 64 14.33 0.19 8.59
CA ALA A 64 14.06 1.51 8.01
C ALA A 64 15.10 1.96 6.96
N LYS A 65 16.38 1.64 7.16
CA LYS A 65 17.43 1.91 6.16
C LYS A 65 17.20 1.16 4.85
N ARG A 66 16.72 -0.09 4.91
CA ARG A 66 16.42 -0.88 3.71
C ARG A 66 15.17 -0.36 3.01
N GLN A 67 14.18 0.12 3.76
CA GLN A 67 12.99 0.78 3.20
C GLN A 67 13.37 1.98 2.32
N LEU A 68 14.36 2.80 2.72
CA LEU A 68 14.86 3.90 1.90
C LEU A 68 15.48 3.44 0.57
N VAL A 69 16.17 2.30 0.58
CA VAL A 69 16.72 1.71 -0.65
C VAL A 69 15.59 1.29 -1.59
N LEU A 70 14.54 0.66 -1.06
CA LEU A 70 13.37 0.24 -1.85
C LEU A 70 12.61 1.45 -2.43
N LEU A 71 12.41 2.50 -1.63
CA LEU A 71 11.83 3.76 -2.10
C LEU A 71 12.67 4.39 -3.20
N LYS A 72 14.00 4.41 -3.08
CA LYS A 72 14.86 4.97 -4.11
C LYS A 72 14.83 4.15 -5.40
N ALA A 73 14.80 2.82 -5.27
CA ALA A 73 14.76 1.93 -6.42
C ALA A 73 13.44 2.07 -7.20
N ASN A 74 12.31 2.25 -6.50
CA ASN A 74 10.99 2.46 -7.12
C ASN A 74 10.59 1.37 -8.12
N GLU A 75 11.09 0.15 -7.96
CA GLU A 75 10.94 -0.94 -8.94
C GLU A 75 9.55 -1.59 -8.94
N GLN A 76 8.82 -1.49 -7.82
CA GLN A 76 7.51 -2.13 -7.66
C GLN A 76 6.57 -1.32 -6.74
N PRO A 77 5.24 -1.51 -6.83
CA PRO A 77 4.29 -0.99 -5.84
C PRO A 77 4.62 -1.46 -4.43
N ALA A 78 4.93 -0.53 -3.53
CA ALA A 78 5.21 -0.81 -2.12
C ALA A 78 5.02 0.45 -1.28
N CYS A 79 4.64 0.30 -0.02
CA CYS A 79 4.44 1.39 0.92
C CYS A 79 5.18 1.18 2.23
N MET A 80 5.80 2.23 2.73
CA MET A 80 6.65 2.17 3.91
C MET A 80 5.93 2.84 5.07
N LEU A 81 5.75 2.12 6.17
CA LEU A 81 4.99 2.55 7.33
C LEU A 81 5.75 3.56 8.19
N ALA A 82 5.00 4.55 8.68
CA ALA A 82 5.40 5.50 9.70
C ALA A 82 6.53 6.47 9.32
N TRP A 83 6.44 7.03 8.12
CA TRP A 83 7.35 8.06 7.66
C TRP A 83 6.73 9.46 7.80
N VAL A 84 7.57 10.41 8.21
CA VAL A 84 7.22 11.82 8.24
C VAL A 84 7.39 12.39 6.83
N ASP A 85 6.43 13.19 6.40
CA ASP A 85 6.54 14.00 5.20
C ASP A 85 7.51 15.16 5.45
N LEU A 86 8.66 15.10 4.82
CA LEU A 86 9.71 16.12 4.93
C LEU A 86 10.02 16.67 3.54
N PRO A 87 10.37 17.96 3.42
CA PRO A 87 10.66 18.58 2.13
C PRO A 87 11.65 17.76 1.28
N GLY A 88 11.26 17.46 0.06
CA GLY A 88 12.03 16.71 -0.92
C GLY A 88 11.74 15.22 -0.98
N ARG A 89 11.00 14.66 -0.01
CA ARG A 89 10.60 13.24 -0.01
C ARG A 89 9.51 12.92 -1.01
N GLU A 90 8.68 13.89 -1.35
CA GLU A 90 7.66 13.80 -2.39
C GLU A 90 8.25 13.44 -3.76
N ARG A 91 9.54 13.71 -3.99
CA ARG A 91 10.23 13.34 -5.24
C ARG A 91 10.56 11.85 -5.34
N MET A 92 10.63 11.13 -4.22
CA MET A 92 10.98 9.70 -4.21
C MET A 92 9.77 8.79 -4.03
N GLY A 93 8.62 9.34 -3.63
CA GLY A 93 7.41 8.56 -3.42
C GLY A 93 6.20 9.42 -3.06
N LYS A 94 5.05 8.77 -2.97
CA LYS A 94 3.74 9.35 -2.70
C LYS A 94 3.38 9.16 -1.23
N PHE A 95 2.94 10.20 -0.56
CA PHE A 95 2.47 10.07 0.82
C PHE A 95 0.98 9.76 0.88
N SER A 96 0.59 8.86 1.79
CA SER A 96 -0.82 8.67 2.16
C SER A 96 -1.31 9.77 3.07
N GLU A 97 -2.57 9.69 3.46
CA GLU A 97 -3.09 10.39 4.63
C GLU A 97 -2.44 9.94 5.94
N VAL A 98 -2.62 10.75 6.99
CA VAL A 98 -2.04 10.51 8.32
C VAL A 98 -2.58 9.22 8.93
N ILE A 99 -1.67 8.40 9.42
CA ILE A 99 -1.97 7.21 10.19
C ILE A 99 -2.03 7.57 11.69
N TYR A 100 -0.97 8.15 12.23
CA TYR A 100 -0.90 8.62 13.62
C TYR A 100 0.08 9.79 13.69
N ASP A 101 -0.09 10.72 14.63
CA ASP A 101 0.72 11.93 14.74
C ASP A 101 0.94 12.64 13.38
N ASP A 102 2.18 12.69 12.90
CA ASP A 102 2.62 13.20 11.60
C ASP A 102 3.02 12.08 10.61
N ARG A 103 2.74 10.82 10.97
CA ARG A 103 3.23 9.61 10.31
C ARG A 103 2.26 9.14 9.24
N ARG A 104 2.80 8.88 8.06
CA ARG A 104 2.08 8.46 6.85
C ARG A 104 2.70 7.18 6.28
N LEU A 105 2.00 6.53 5.34
CA LEU A 105 2.64 5.62 4.40
C LEU A 105 3.42 6.45 3.39
N TRP A 106 4.66 6.06 3.12
CA TRP A 106 5.43 6.59 2.00
C TRP A 106 5.55 5.50 0.94
N CYS A 107 4.79 5.66 -0.12
CA CYS A 107 4.65 4.68 -1.18
C CYS A 107 5.58 4.97 -2.34
N THR A 108 6.10 3.93 -2.98
CA THR A 108 6.91 4.05 -4.20
C THR A 108 6.12 4.77 -5.29
N MET A 109 6.82 5.46 -6.19
CA MET A 109 6.22 6.07 -7.38
C MET A 109 5.52 5.05 -8.28
N ALA A 110 5.99 3.80 -8.27
CA ALA A 110 5.36 2.67 -8.95
C ALA A 110 3.99 2.28 -8.37
N THR A 111 3.64 2.73 -7.16
CA THR A 111 2.31 2.49 -6.59
C THR A 111 1.26 3.25 -7.41
N PRO A 112 0.23 2.57 -7.97
CA PRO A 112 -0.76 3.22 -8.82
C PRO A 112 -1.51 4.35 -8.11
N ASP A 113 -1.79 5.43 -8.83
CA ASP A 113 -2.52 6.59 -8.27
C ASP A 113 -3.92 6.21 -7.79
N GLU A 114 -4.59 5.29 -8.48
CA GLU A 114 -5.90 4.81 -8.06
C GLU A 114 -5.84 4.02 -6.75
N THR A 115 -4.76 3.27 -6.51
CA THR A 115 -4.52 2.60 -5.23
C THR A 115 -4.31 3.63 -4.12
N MET A 116 -3.53 4.68 -4.38
CA MET A 116 -3.35 5.79 -3.43
C MET A 116 -4.67 6.52 -3.15
N LYS A 117 -5.49 6.77 -4.16
CA LYS A 117 -6.78 7.46 -4.04
C LYS A 117 -7.76 6.65 -3.20
N ARG A 118 -7.91 5.35 -3.47
CA ARG A 118 -8.77 4.44 -2.68
C ARG A 118 -8.34 4.40 -1.22
N LEU A 119 -7.05 4.20 -0.97
CA LEU A 119 -6.46 4.18 0.36
C LEU A 119 -6.72 5.49 1.13
N ASN A 120 -6.42 6.63 0.51
CA ASN A 120 -6.62 7.94 1.13
C ASN A 120 -8.09 8.26 1.35
N GLY A 121 -8.99 7.82 0.46
CA GLY A 121 -10.44 7.97 0.64
C GLY A 121 -10.98 7.26 1.88
N VAL A 122 -10.32 6.18 2.31
CA VAL A 122 -10.64 5.48 3.57
C VAL A 122 -9.97 6.14 4.76
N LEU A 123 -8.68 6.48 4.67
CA LEU A 123 -7.91 7.04 5.79
C LEU A 123 -8.39 8.42 6.29
N ARG A 124 -9.13 9.18 5.48
CA ARG A 124 -9.74 10.47 5.87
C ARG A 124 -10.97 10.34 6.76
N LYS A 125 -11.59 9.16 6.80
CA LYS A 125 -12.81 8.87 7.56
C LYS A 125 -12.46 8.37 8.95
#